data_AF-A0A1W9I0D7-F1
#
_entry.id   AF-A0A1W9I0D7-F1
#
_cell.length_a   1.000
_cell.length_b   1.000
_cell.length_c   1.000
_cell.angle_alpha   90.00
_cell.angle_beta   90.00
_cell.angle_gamma   90.00
#
_symmetry.space_group_name_H-M   'P 1'
#
loop_
_entity.id
_entity.type
_entity.pdbx_description
1 polymer ?
#
loop_
_entity_poly.entity_id
_entity_poly.type
_entity_poly.pdbx_seq_one_letter_code
_entity_poly.pdbx_strand_id
1 'polypeptide(L)'
;MATAATAKKANKQLDIRALFDRYHHAWEAADPDAIAALHSSESTFWLQDGSARIQGRETLRKHYAGLFAQYGKFGWDIQRVMFGDRHWVFEYNMLIEMKDCNRQPFTASVPMLDIVDVNEAGEVTRKDVYVDGIARRAALERAGLT
;
A
#
# COMPACT_ATOMS: atom_id res chain seq x y z
N MET A 1 23.46 -40.57 28.13
CA MET A 1 23.92 -39.89 26.91
C MET A 1 22.71 -39.40 26.15
N ALA A 2 22.69 -38.11 25.82
CA ALA A 2 21.57 -37.44 25.16
C ALA A 2 21.54 -37.75 23.66
N THR A 3 20.35 -37.78 23.07
CA THR A 3 20.10 -37.27 21.71
C THR A 3 18.68 -36.72 21.68
N ALA A 4 18.58 -35.41 21.87
CA ALA A 4 17.34 -34.68 21.65
C ALA A 4 17.05 -34.72 20.14
N ALA A 5 15.90 -35.30 19.77
CA ALA A 5 15.35 -35.15 18.44
C ALA A 5 14.97 -33.67 18.28
N THR A 6 15.88 -32.88 17.69
CA THR A 6 15.57 -31.54 17.23
C THR A 6 14.59 -31.68 16.07
N ALA A 7 13.30 -31.61 16.37
CA ALA A 7 12.28 -31.40 15.34
C ALA A 7 12.60 -30.06 14.67
N LYS A 8 13.27 -30.12 13.52
CA LYS A 8 13.50 -28.99 12.64
C LYS A 8 12.11 -28.56 12.16
N LYS A 9 11.50 -27.60 12.85
CA LYS A 9 10.27 -26.93 12.41
C LYS A 9 10.55 -26.50 10.97
N ALA A 10 9.90 -27.15 10.01
CA ALA A 10 10.02 -26.74 8.61
C ALA A 10 9.54 -25.29 8.56
N ASN A 11 10.47 -24.35 8.41
CA ASN A 11 10.14 -22.95 8.30
C ASN A 11 9.44 -22.82 6.95
N LYS A 12 8.10 -22.81 6.95
CA LYS A 12 7.32 -22.71 5.72
C LYS A 12 7.63 -21.34 5.14
N GLN A 13 8.45 -21.31 4.09
CA GLN A 13 8.81 -20.08 3.43
C GLN A 13 7.52 -19.43 2.91
N LEU A 14 7.35 -18.14 3.21
CA LEU A 14 6.19 -17.38 2.77
C LEU A 14 6.25 -17.19 1.25
N ASP A 15 5.12 -17.38 0.59
CA ASP A 15 4.96 -17.00 -0.81
C ASP A 15 4.63 -15.50 -0.87
N ILE A 16 5.69 -14.67 -0.85
CA ILE A 16 5.55 -13.21 -0.82
C ILE A 16 4.84 -12.69 -2.08
N ARG A 17 5.00 -13.35 -3.23
CA ARG A 17 4.28 -12.99 -4.45
C ARG A 17 2.78 -13.19 -4.27
N ALA A 18 2.35 -14.35 -3.77
CA ALA A 18 0.93 -14.59 -3.52
C ALA A 18 0.34 -13.65 -2.45
N LEU A 19 1.14 -13.22 -1.47
CA LEU A 19 0.74 -12.19 -0.51
C LEU A 19 0.54 -10.83 -1.18
N PHE A 20 1.48 -10.41 -2.03
CA PHE A 20 1.37 -9.19 -2.82
C PHE A 20 0.14 -9.22 -3.72
N ASP A 21 -0.08 -10.30 -4.48
CA ASP A 21 -1.21 -10.38 -5.41
C ASP A 21 -2.56 -10.23 -4.67
N ARG A 22 -2.71 -10.90 -3.52
CA ARG A 22 -3.90 -10.76 -2.67
C ARG A 22 -4.05 -9.35 -2.10
N TYR A 23 -2.94 -8.75 -1.67
CA TYR A 23 -2.94 -7.39 -1.13
C TYR A 23 -3.28 -6.35 -2.20
N HIS A 24 -2.67 -6.46 -3.38
CA HIS A 24 -2.90 -5.58 -4.51
C HIS A 24 -4.34 -5.70 -5.02
N HIS A 25 -4.89 -6.91 -5.12
CA HIS A 25 -6.29 -7.12 -5.48
C HIS A 25 -7.26 -6.39 -4.52
N ALA A 26 -6.97 -6.38 -3.20
CA ALA A 26 -7.79 -5.64 -2.24
C ALA A 26 -7.74 -4.11 -2.48
N TRP A 27 -6.59 -3.59 -2.90
CA TRP A 27 -6.44 -2.19 -3.32
C TRP A 27 -7.18 -1.89 -4.64
N GLU A 28 -7.08 -2.76 -5.64
CA GLU A 28 -7.81 -2.64 -6.90
C GLU A 28 -9.34 -2.72 -6.70
N ALA A 29 -9.80 -3.50 -5.72
CA ALA A 29 -11.20 -3.59 -5.33
C ALA A 29 -11.70 -2.37 -4.54
N ALA A 30 -10.80 -1.46 -4.12
CA ALA A 30 -11.11 -0.36 -3.22
C ALA A 30 -11.83 -0.83 -1.94
N ASP A 31 -11.33 -1.91 -1.33
CA ASP A 31 -11.93 -2.56 -0.16
C ASP A 31 -11.07 -2.33 1.12
N PRO A 32 -11.41 -1.32 1.95
CA PRO A 32 -10.68 -1.03 3.18
C PRO A 32 -10.62 -2.19 4.17
N ASP A 33 -11.70 -2.99 4.24
CA ASP A 33 -11.82 -4.07 5.20
C ASP A 33 -10.93 -5.24 4.77
N ALA A 34 -10.92 -5.58 3.47
CA ALA A 34 -10.00 -6.58 2.92
C ALA A 34 -8.53 -6.15 3.03
N ILE A 35 -8.20 -4.88 2.77
CA ILE A 35 -6.84 -4.38 2.96
C ILE A 35 -6.44 -4.50 4.43
N ALA A 36 -7.27 -4.01 5.36
CA ALA A 36 -6.97 -4.03 6.78
C ALA A 36 -6.88 -5.45 7.36
N ALA A 37 -7.66 -6.41 6.86
CA ALA A 37 -7.58 -7.81 7.26
C ALA A 37 -6.22 -8.46 6.97
N LEU A 38 -5.45 -7.90 6.02
CA LEU A 38 -4.10 -8.36 5.68
C LEU A 38 -2.99 -7.69 6.50
N HIS A 39 -3.31 -6.64 7.23
CA HIS A 39 -2.39 -5.95 8.14
C HIS A 39 -2.37 -6.62 9.52
N SER A 40 -1.26 -6.62 10.24
CA SER A 40 -1.20 -7.00 11.66
C SER A 40 -1.95 -5.98 12.54
N SER A 41 -2.27 -6.34 13.79
CA SER A 41 -2.94 -5.40 14.72
C SER A 41 -2.16 -4.11 14.93
N GLU A 42 -0.82 -4.22 15.00
CA GLU A 42 0.14 -3.13 15.23
C GLU A 42 0.73 -2.55 13.93
N SER A 43 0.04 -2.73 12.81
CA SER A 43 0.54 -2.26 11.53
C SER A 43 0.76 -0.76 11.48
N THR A 44 1.73 -0.36 10.66
CA THR A 44 2.02 1.04 10.39
C THR A 44 1.88 1.38 8.92
N PHE A 45 1.40 2.58 8.64
CA PHE A 45 1.38 3.17 7.31
C PHE A 45 1.97 4.57 7.36
N TRP A 46 2.82 4.91 6.40
CA TRP A 46 3.40 6.23 6.33
C TRP A 46 3.52 6.72 4.89
N LEU A 47 2.69 7.69 4.54
CA LEU A 47 2.87 8.47 3.32
C LEU A 47 3.94 9.53 3.56
N GLN A 48 5.00 9.53 2.75
CA GLN A 48 6.13 10.45 2.84
C GLN A 48 5.80 11.80 2.20
N ASP A 49 4.75 12.45 2.68
CA ASP A 49 4.30 13.78 2.24
C ASP A 49 4.31 14.83 3.36
N GLY A 50 4.97 14.51 4.48
CA GLY A 50 5.01 15.32 5.70
C GLY A 50 3.91 14.98 6.70
N SER A 51 2.97 14.09 6.36
CA SER A 51 1.97 13.58 7.30
C SER A 51 2.57 12.67 8.39
N ALA A 52 1.86 12.58 9.51
CA ALA A 52 2.22 11.68 10.59
C ALA A 52 1.96 10.22 10.19
N ARG A 53 2.81 9.32 10.70
CA ARG A 53 2.61 7.89 10.55
C ARG A 53 1.32 7.43 11.24
N ILE A 54 0.56 6.58 10.56
CA ILE A 54 -0.68 5.98 11.06
C ILE A 54 -0.36 4.62 11.68
N GLN A 55 -0.95 4.36 12.85
CA GLN A 55 -0.70 3.16 13.65
C GLN A 55 -2.02 2.40 13.93
N GLY A 56 -1.96 1.08 13.78
CA GLY A 56 -3.00 0.15 14.19
C GLY A 56 -4.00 -0.18 13.08
N ARG A 57 -4.36 -1.47 12.98
CA ARG A 57 -5.23 -2.02 11.92
C ARG A 57 -6.54 -1.24 11.74
N GLU A 58 -7.25 -0.94 12.83
CA GLU A 58 -8.53 -0.22 12.77
C GLU A 58 -8.38 1.23 12.31
N THR A 59 -7.29 1.90 12.69
CA THR A 59 -6.99 3.26 12.24
C THR A 59 -6.69 3.25 10.75
N LEU A 60 -5.91 2.27 10.27
CA LEU A 60 -5.61 2.08 8.85
C LEU A 60 -6.87 1.82 8.03
N ARG A 61 -7.75 0.95 8.51
CA ARG A 61 -9.05 0.65 7.88
C ARG A 61 -9.86 1.93 7.64
N LYS A 62 -9.99 2.77 8.68
CA LYS A 62 -10.69 4.07 8.58
C LYS A 62 -9.98 5.02 7.61
N HIS A 63 -8.65 5.06 7.65
CA HIS A 63 -7.86 5.89 6.73
C HIS A 63 -8.08 5.50 5.27
N TYR A 64 -7.99 4.21 4.93
CA TYR A 64 -8.20 3.72 3.57
C TYR A 64 -9.65 3.94 3.09
N ALA A 65 -10.64 3.77 3.97
CA ALA A 65 -12.02 4.14 3.66
C ALA A 65 -12.16 5.64 3.31
N GLY A 66 -11.47 6.50 4.05
CA GLY A 66 -11.40 7.94 3.75
C GLY A 66 -10.76 8.23 2.39
N LEU A 67 -9.65 7.55 2.05
CA LEU A 67 -9.00 7.70 0.75
C LEU A 67 -9.95 7.35 -0.40
N PHE A 68 -10.64 6.22 -0.34
CA PHE A 68 -11.56 5.81 -1.41
C PHE A 68 -12.84 6.67 -1.44
N ALA A 69 -13.31 7.18 -0.30
CA ALA A 69 -14.41 8.15 -0.30
C ALA A 69 -14.02 9.47 -0.97
N GLN A 70 -12.76 9.88 -0.82
CA GLN A 70 -12.25 11.12 -1.41
C GLN A 70 -11.93 10.99 -2.90
N TYR A 71 -11.25 9.91 -3.30
CA TYR A 71 -10.67 9.77 -4.64
C TYR A 71 -11.34 8.69 -5.49
N GLY A 72 -12.27 7.91 -4.92
CA GLY A 72 -12.84 6.75 -5.58
C GLY A 72 -11.83 5.63 -5.76
N LYS A 73 -12.01 4.83 -6.82
CA LYS A 73 -11.08 3.76 -7.19
C LYS A 73 -9.87 4.35 -7.93
N PHE A 74 -8.69 3.88 -7.55
CA PHE A 74 -7.44 4.20 -8.23
C PHE A 74 -7.22 3.30 -9.45
N GLY A 75 -6.56 3.85 -10.47
CA GLY A 75 -5.88 3.07 -11.50
C GLY A 75 -4.40 2.86 -11.14
N TRP A 76 -3.81 1.81 -11.69
CA TRP A 76 -2.46 1.37 -11.37
C TRP A 76 -1.70 1.09 -12.66
N ASP A 77 -0.65 1.85 -12.92
CA ASP A 77 0.30 1.59 -13.99
C ASP A 77 1.59 1.03 -13.38
N ILE A 78 1.62 -0.30 -13.27
CA ILE A 78 2.66 -1.07 -12.57
C ILE A 78 3.96 -1.02 -13.38
N GLN A 79 5.01 -0.43 -12.81
CA GLN A 79 6.32 -0.38 -13.45
C GLN A 79 7.16 -1.61 -13.07
N ARG A 80 7.22 -1.91 -11.77
CA ARG A 80 8.07 -2.99 -11.25
C ARG A 80 7.61 -3.46 -9.87
N VAL A 81 7.79 -4.76 -9.62
CA VAL A 81 7.66 -5.34 -8.28
C VAL A 81 8.92 -6.16 -7.97
N MET A 82 9.51 -5.93 -6.80
CA MET A 82 10.68 -6.66 -6.31
C MET A 82 10.31 -7.39 -5.03
N PHE A 83 10.63 -8.68 -4.95
CA PHE A 83 10.28 -9.54 -3.81
C PHE A 83 11.54 -9.92 -3.04
N GLY A 84 11.49 -9.74 -1.72
CA GLY A 84 12.44 -10.34 -0.78
C GLY A 84 11.77 -11.44 0.06
N ASP A 85 12.45 -11.91 1.10
CA ASP A 85 11.94 -13.03 1.92
C ASP A 85 10.72 -12.66 2.78
N ARG A 86 10.56 -11.38 3.11
CA ARG A 86 9.54 -10.85 4.02
C ARG A 86 9.07 -9.45 3.67
N HIS A 87 9.34 -9.01 2.44
CA HIS A 87 8.96 -7.70 1.98
C HIS A 87 8.75 -7.71 0.47
N TRP A 88 8.03 -6.71 -0.01
CA TRP A 88 8.05 -6.35 -1.42
C TRP A 88 8.23 -4.85 -1.57
N VAL A 89 8.79 -4.48 -2.73
CA VAL A 89 8.85 -3.10 -3.20
C VAL A 89 7.99 -3.01 -4.45
N PHE A 90 7.09 -2.03 -4.49
CA PHE A 90 6.13 -1.84 -5.56
C PHE A 90 6.24 -0.44 -6.15
N GLU A 91 6.70 -0.36 -7.40
CA GLU A 91 6.90 0.87 -8.16
C GLU A 91 5.80 0.99 -9.22
N TYR A 92 5.06 2.10 -9.19
CA TYR A 92 3.88 2.30 -10.02
C TYR A 92 3.59 3.79 -10.21
N ASN A 93 2.82 4.12 -11.25
CA ASN A 93 2.11 5.38 -11.29
C ASN A 93 0.68 5.16 -10.78
N MET A 94 0.28 5.92 -9.76
CA MET A 94 -1.12 5.97 -9.35
C MET A 94 -1.89 6.86 -10.31
N LEU A 95 -2.97 6.33 -10.88
CA LEU A 95 -3.87 7.05 -11.76
C LEU A 95 -5.12 7.46 -10.97
N ILE A 96 -5.41 8.76 -10.94
CA ILE A 96 -6.54 9.33 -10.20
C ILE A 96 -7.39 10.16 -11.15
N GLU A 97 -8.67 9.82 -11.28
CA GLU A 97 -9.62 10.62 -12.04
C GLU A 97 -9.99 11.88 -11.25
N MET A 98 -9.74 13.04 -11.85
CA MET A 98 -9.91 14.36 -11.24
C MET A 98 -10.63 15.32 -12.19
N LYS A 99 -10.97 16.51 -11.67
CA LYS A 99 -11.46 17.63 -12.48
C LYS A 99 -10.55 18.83 -12.28
N ASP A 100 -10.26 19.53 -13.36
CA ASP A 100 -9.49 20.78 -13.29
C ASP A 100 -10.33 21.95 -12.77
N CYS A 101 -9.72 23.14 -12.65
CA CYS A 101 -10.41 24.36 -12.20
C CYS A 101 -11.59 24.79 -13.10
N ASN A 102 -11.64 24.33 -14.35
CA ASN A 102 -12.74 24.55 -15.29
C ASN A 102 -13.74 23.37 -15.30
N ARG A 103 -13.61 22.47 -14.32
CA ARG A 103 -14.40 21.24 -14.16
C ARG A 103 -14.24 20.23 -15.30
N GLN A 104 -13.21 20.33 -16.12
CA GLN A 104 -12.93 19.35 -17.17
C GLN A 104 -12.27 18.11 -16.56
N PRO A 105 -12.67 16.90 -16.95
CA PRO A 105 -12.06 15.68 -16.44
C PRO A 105 -10.61 15.55 -16.90
N PHE A 106 -9.76 15.04 -16.04
CA PHE A 106 -8.41 14.61 -16.39
C PHE A 106 -7.95 13.49 -15.45
N THR A 107 -7.08 12.61 -15.95
CA THR A 107 -6.41 11.60 -15.14
C THR A 107 -5.08 12.16 -14.64
N ALA A 108 -4.93 12.35 -13.33
CA ALA A 108 -3.64 12.59 -12.72
C ALA A 108 -2.83 11.28 -12.72
N SER A 109 -1.55 11.36 -13.09
CA SER A 109 -0.61 10.26 -12.97
C SER A 109 0.50 10.68 -12.01
N VAL A 110 0.61 9.97 -10.89
CA VAL A 110 1.54 10.31 -9.81
C VAL A 110 2.48 9.12 -9.55
N PRO A 111 3.79 9.24 -9.86
CA PRO A 111 4.76 8.21 -9.54
C PRO A 111 4.85 7.94 -8.04
N MET A 112 4.86 6.66 -7.68
CA MET A 112 4.91 6.18 -6.30
C MET A 112 5.80 4.95 -6.15
N LEU A 113 6.29 4.78 -4.92
CA LEU A 113 7.04 3.60 -4.48
C LEU A 113 6.56 3.17 -3.11
N ASP A 114 6.03 1.95 -3.01
CA ASP A 114 5.67 1.34 -1.74
C ASP A 114 6.78 0.39 -1.29
N ILE A 115 7.15 0.43 -0.01
CA ILE A 115 7.95 -0.60 0.66
C ILE A 115 7.08 -1.23 1.73
N VAL A 116 6.88 -2.55 1.64
CA VAL A 116 5.94 -3.26 2.52
C VAL A 116 6.64 -4.43 3.20
N ASP A 117 6.63 -4.43 4.54
CA ASP A 117 7.16 -5.51 5.37
C ASP A 117 6.05 -6.45 5.85
N VAL A 118 6.40 -7.73 6.00
CA VAL A 118 5.50 -8.82 6.38
C VAL A 118 6.07 -9.62 7.56
N ASN A 119 5.21 -10.03 8.49
CA ASN A 119 5.59 -10.91 9.58
C ASN A 119 5.59 -12.41 9.20
N GLU A 120 5.93 -13.30 10.14
CA GLU A 120 5.95 -14.76 9.90
C GLU A 120 4.57 -15.34 9.62
N ALA A 121 3.50 -14.66 10.07
CA ALA A 121 2.13 -15.05 9.81
C ALA A 121 1.64 -14.61 8.42
N GLY A 122 2.46 -13.88 7.65
CA GLY A 122 2.08 -13.35 6.34
C GLY A 122 1.23 -12.07 6.43
N GLU A 123 1.20 -11.41 7.59
CA GLU A 123 0.50 -10.13 7.78
C GLU A 123 1.46 -8.97 7.46
N VAL A 124 0.97 -7.96 6.75
CA VAL A 124 1.69 -6.70 6.56
C VAL A 124 1.91 -6.06 7.93
N THR A 125 3.12 -5.62 8.25
CA THR A 125 3.43 -4.91 9.51
C THR A 125 3.76 -3.45 9.30
N ARG A 126 4.20 -3.09 8.11
CA ARG A 126 4.62 -1.73 7.76
C ARG A 126 4.42 -1.51 6.28
N LYS A 127 3.90 -0.34 5.91
CA LYS A 127 3.83 0.16 4.55
C LYS A 127 4.32 1.61 4.53
N ASP A 128 5.49 1.85 3.95
CA ASP A 128 5.95 3.21 3.64
C ASP A 128 5.65 3.51 2.18
N VAL A 129 5.08 4.68 1.90
CA VAL A 129 4.72 5.14 0.57
C VAL A 129 5.50 6.40 0.25
N TYR A 130 6.37 6.33 -0.75
CA TYR A 130 7.05 7.48 -1.31
C TYR A 130 6.29 7.98 -2.52
N VAL A 131 6.11 9.29 -2.60
CA VAL A 131 5.34 9.95 -3.65
C VAL A 131 6.21 10.99 -4.35
N ASP A 132 6.12 11.09 -5.67
CA ASP A 132 6.66 12.23 -6.38
C ASP A 132 5.87 13.49 -6.00
N GLY A 133 6.47 14.31 -5.14
CA GLY A 133 5.85 15.53 -4.62
C GLY A 133 5.63 16.60 -5.69
N ILE A 134 6.41 16.62 -6.77
CA ILE A 134 6.25 17.59 -7.87
C ILE A 134 5.03 17.20 -8.70
N ALA A 135 4.93 15.93 -9.11
CA ALA A 135 3.79 15.42 -9.86
C ALA A 135 2.49 15.53 -9.07
N ARG A 136 2.50 15.15 -7.78
CA ARG A 136 1.35 15.29 -6.89
C ARG A 136 0.89 16.75 -6.78
N ARG A 137 1.84 17.68 -6.55
CA ARG A 137 1.51 19.11 -6.45
C ARG A 137 0.95 19.66 -7.75
N ALA A 138 1.55 19.33 -8.90
CA ALA A 138 1.05 19.77 -10.20
C ALA A 138 -0.39 19.28 -10.48
N ALA A 139 -0.71 18.05 -10.08
CA ALA A 139 -2.08 17.51 -10.19
C ALA A 139 -3.07 18.30 -9.32
N LEU A 140 -2.70 18.60 -8.06
CA LEU A 140 -3.54 19.38 -7.15
C LEU A 140 -3.70 20.83 -7.60
N GLU A 141 -2.63 21.48 -8.07
CA GLU A 141 -2.66 22.84 -8.62
C GLU A 141 -3.59 22.91 -9.84
N ARG A 142 -3.50 21.93 -10.76
CA ARG A 142 -4.41 21.84 -11.91
C ARG A 142 -5.87 21.66 -11.48
N ALA A 143 -6.11 20.92 -10.41
CA ALA A 143 -7.43 20.71 -9.82
C ALA A 143 -7.94 21.92 -9.00
N GLY A 144 -7.11 22.93 -8.76
CA GLY A 144 -7.46 24.08 -7.91
C GLY A 144 -7.60 23.72 -6.43
N LEU A 145 -6.84 22.73 -5.95
CA LEU A 145 -6.89 22.21 -4.57
C LEU A 145 -5.73 22.68 -3.67
N THR A 146 -4.85 23.54 -4.19
CA THR A 146 -3.69 24.11 -3.49
C THR A 146 -3.49 25.57 -3.85
#